data_AF-A0A495WT22-F1
#
_entry.id   AF-A0A495WT22-F1
#
_cell.length_a   1.000
_cell.length_b   1.000
_cell.length_c   1.000
_cell.angle_alpha   90.00
_cell.angle_beta   90.00
_cell.angle_gamma   90.00
#
_symmetry.space_group_name_H-M   'P 1'
#
loop_
_entity.id
_entity.type
_entity.pdbx_description
1 polymer ?
#
loop_
_entity_poly.entity_id
_entity_poly.type
_entity_poly.pdbx_seq_one_letter_code
_entity_poly.pdbx_strand_id
1 'polypeptide(L)' 'MHKWMPQPGDLALYVGRTRAQTRNVIVVAEARAGRMVVDAIGRKGINVRLTVCRDSLRQPQPDLFA' A
#
# COMPACT_ATOMS: atom_id res chain seq x y z
N MET A 1 13.91 13.26 -9.67
CA MET A 1 13.62 12.30 -8.59
C MET A 1 12.89 11.12 -9.19
N HIS A 2 13.44 9.91 -9.08
CA HIS A 2 12.72 8.71 -9.51
C HIS A 2 11.51 8.52 -8.60
N LYS A 3 10.31 8.44 -9.20
CA LYS A 3 9.08 8.12 -8.46
C LYS A 3 9.18 6.64 -8.07
N TRP A 4 9.21 6.35 -6.77
CA TRP A 4 9.18 4.97 -6.27
C TRP A 4 8.00 4.20 -6.88
N MET A 5 8.26 2.95 -7.29
CA MET A 5 7.29 2.10 -7.95
C MET A 5 7.10 0.81 -7.14
N PRO A 6 5.93 0.61 -6.50
CA PRO A 6 5.69 -0.55 -5.65
C PRO A 6 5.76 -1.85 -6.46
N GLN A 7 6.44 -2.85 -5.90
CA GLN A 7 6.57 -4.21 -6.41
C GLN A 7 5.80 -5.21 -5.53
N PRO A 8 5.38 -6.36 -6.08
CA PRO A 8 4.90 -7.47 -5.26
C PRO A 8 5.88 -7.83 -4.13
N GLY A 9 5.36 -8.00 -2.92
CA GLY A 9 6.14 -8.21 -1.69
C GLY A 9 6.46 -6.93 -0.91
N ASP A 10 6.38 -5.75 -1.55
CA ASP A 10 6.69 -4.50 -0.86
C ASP A 10 5.69 -4.20 0.26
N LEU A 11 6.21 -3.78 1.41
CA LEU A 11 5.44 -3.01 2.38
C LEU A 11 5.21 -1.61 1.81
N ALA A 12 3.97 -1.14 1.87
CA ALA A 12 3.59 0.18 1.40
C ALA A 12 2.67 0.87 2.41
N LEU A 13 2.78 2.20 2.49
CA LEU A 13 1.76 3.00 3.17
C LEU A 13 0.64 3.33 2.17
N TYR A 14 -0.54 2.77 2.41
CA TYR A 14 -1.75 3.19 1.70
C TYR A 14 -2.28 4.48 2.30
N VAL A 15 -2.53 5.47 1.44
CA VAL A 15 -3.12 6.77 1.76
C VAL A 15 -4.50 6.85 1.12
N GLY A 16 -5.53 6.58 1.93
CA GLY A 16 -6.93 6.68 1.52
C GLY A 16 -7.40 8.12 1.34
N ARG A 17 -8.67 8.29 0.95
CA ARG A 17 -9.27 9.62 0.70
C ARG A 17 -9.41 10.50 1.95
N THR A 18 -9.38 9.90 3.15
CA THR A 18 -9.41 10.64 4.42
C THR A 18 -8.16 10.33 5.24
N ARG A 19 -7.66 11.32 6.00
CA ARG A 19 -6.45 11.18 6.85
C ARG A 19 -6.53 10.02 7.84
N ALA A 20 -7.73 9.67 8.29
CA ALA A 20 -7.99 8.54 9.20
C ALA A 20 -7.91 7.16 8.53
N GLN A 21 -7.61 7.08 7.23
CA GLN A 21 -7.55 5.81 6.49
C GLN A 21 -6.15 5.43 6.01
N THR A 22 -5.11 6.08 6.52
CA THR A 22 -3.73 5.62 6.27
C THR A 22 -3.49 4.27 6.95
N ARG A 23 -2.89 3.32 6.23
CA ARG A 23 -2.54 2.01 6.81
C ARG A 23 -1.41 1.35 6.04
N ASN A 24 -0.70 0.47 6.73
CA ASN A 24 0.29 -0.39 6.09
C ASN A 24 -0.39 -1.51 5.32
N VAL A 25 0.10 -1.78 4.12
CA VAL A 25 -0.38 -2.84 3.24
C VAL A 25 0.80 -3.58 2.65
N ILE A 26 0.60 -4.85 2.29
CA ILE A 26 1.55 -5.60 1.47
C ILE A 26 1.05 -5.62 0.04
N VAL A 27 1.91 -5.25 -0.90
CA VAL A 27 1.61 -5.33 -2.32
C VAL A 27 1.66 -6.79 -2.74
N VAL A 28 0.57 -7.30 -3.32
CA VAL A 28 0.45 -8.70 -3.74
C VAL A 28 0.77 -8.85 -5.21
N ALA A 29 0.24 -7.95 -6.04
CA ALA A 29 0.41 -7.99 -7.48
C ALA A 29 0.13 -6.62 -8.11
N GLU A 30 0.67 -6.39 -9.31
CA GLU A 30 0.11 -5.40 -10.22
C GLU A 30 -1.25 -5.91 -10.75
N ALA A 31 -2.24 -5.03 -10.76
CA ALA A 31 -3.55 -5.29 -11.37
C ALA A 31 -3.57 -4.73 -12.81
N ARG A 32 -4.64 -4.00 -13.17
CA ARG A 32 -4.76 -3.33 -14.48
C ARG A 32 -4.74 -1.81 -14.31
N ALA A 33 -4.20 -1.11 -15.31
CA ALA A 33 -4.29 0.35 -15.46
C ALA A 33 -3.73 1.12 -14.24
N GLY A 34 -2.52 0.76 -13.79
CA GLY A 34 -1.85 1.46 -12.69
C GLY A 34 -2.50 1.22 -11.32
N ARG A 35 -3.19 0.08 -11.16
CA ARG A 35 -3.75 -0.37 -9.88
C ARG A 35 -2.92 -1.51 -9.31
N MET A 36 -2.93 -1.62 -7.99
CA MET A 36 -2.25 -2.68 -7.26
C MET A 36 -3.27 -3.48 -6.47
N VAL A 37 -3.08 -4.80 -6.41
CA VAL A 37 -3.75 -5.66 -5.42
C VAL A 37 -2.90 -5.63 -4.15
N VAL A 38 -3.53 -5.34 -3.02
CA VAL A 38 -2.85 -5.22 -1.73
C VAL A 38 -3.61 -5.98 -0.65
N ASP A 39 -2.88 -6.52 0.32
CA ASP A 39 -3.43 -7.09 1.55
C ASP A 39 -3.25 -6.10 2.71
N ALA A 40 -4.29 -5.96 3.52
CA ALA A 40 -4.34 -5.08 4.68
C ALA A 40 -5.06 -5.75 5.85
N ILE A 41 -4.91 -5.19 7.06
CA ILE A 41 -5.73 -5.60 8.20
C ILE A 41 -6.99 -4.73 8.27
N GLY A 42 -8.15 -5.38 8.17
CA GLY A 42 -9.45 -4.74 8.27
C GLY A 42 -9.84 -4.40 9.71
N ARG A 43 -10.96 -3.69 9.87
CA ARG A 43 -11.44 -3.22 11.19
C ARG A 43 -11.66 -4.34 12.22
N LYS A 44 -11.94 -5.56 11.75
CA LYS A 44 -12.14 -6.74 12.60
C LYS A 44 -10.84 -7.52 12.90
N GLY A 45 -9.67 -6.99 12.54
CA GLY A 45 -8.39 -7.69 12.69
C GLY A 45 -8.16 -8.80 11.65
N ILE A 46 -9.02 -8.91 10.64
CA ILE A 46 -8.95 -9.93 9.60
C ILE A 46 -8.23 -9.37 8.37
N ASN A 47 -7.45 -10.21 7.69
CA ASN A 47 -6.83 -9.83 6.41
C ASN A 47 -7.92 -9.54 5.36
N VAL A 48 -7.78 -8.42 4.67
CA VAL A 48 -8.64 -8.02 3.56
C VAL A 48 -7.79 -7.71 2.34
N ARG A 49 -8.23 -8.21 1.19
CA ARG A 49 -7.61 -7.93 -0.11
C ARG A 49 -8.36 -6.82 -0.83
N LEU A 50 -7.62 -5.81 -1.28
CA LEU A 50 -8.17 -4.61 -1.90
C LEU A 50 -7.45 -4.31 -3.20
N THR A 51 -8.14 -3.66 -4.15
CA THR A 51 -7.51 -3.08 -5.34
C THR A 51 -7.44 -1.56 -5.16
N VAL A 52 -6.24 -0.99 -5.20
CA VAL A 52 -5.97 0.44 -4.95
C VAL A 52 -5.25 1.09 -6.11
N CYS A 53 -5.35 2.41 -6.24
CA CYS A 53 -4.54 3.15 -7.20
C CYS A 53 -3.07 3.14 -6.76
N ARG A 54 -2.12 2.98 -7.68
CA ARG A 54 -0.68 3.08 -7.39
C ARG A 54 -0.34 4.41 -6.73
N ASP A 55 -0.99 5.51 -7.14
CA ASP A 55 -0.76 6.85 -6.57
C ASP A 55 -1.24 7.00 -5.12
N SER A 56 -2.07 6.07 -4.63
CA SER A 56 -2.47 5.99 -3.23
C SER A 56 -1.44 5.25 -2.37
N LEU A 57 -0.35 4.73 -2.95
CA LEU A 57 0.73 4.07 -2.22
C LEU A 57 1.93 5.01 -2.08
N ARG A 58 2.57 4.96 -0.91
CA ARG A 58 3.82 5.66 -0.62
C ARG A 58 4.86 4.67 -0.12
N GLN A 59 6.11 4.90 -0.50
CA GLN A 59 7.23 4.16 0.05
C GLN A 59 7.19 4.37 1.57
N PRO A 60 7.21 3.30 2.38
CA PRO A 60 7.34 3.45 3.81
C PRO A 60 8.55 4.32 4.10
N GLN A 61 8.44 5.19 5.10
CA GLN A 61 9.59 5.94 5.55
C GLN A 61 10.66 4.92 6.00
N PRO A 62 11.92 5.08 5.57
CA PRO A 62 12.99 4.21 6.04
C PRO A 62 12.99 4.22 7.56
N ASP A 63 13.26 3.05 8.15
CA ASP A 63 13.43 2.96 9.60
C ASP A 63 14.56 3.92 10.01
N LEU A 64 14.32 4.67 11.07
CA LEU A 64 15.27 5.66 11.59
C LEU A 64 16.53 4.97 12.15
N PHE A 65 16.45 3.66 12.43
CA PHE A 65 17.48 2.90 13.14
C PHE A 65 18.04 1.69 12.34
N ALA A 66 17.70 1.56 11.06
CA ALA A 66 18.26 0.51 10.20
C ALA A 66 19.69 0.79 9.75
#